data_AF-A0A9E1RRU7-F1
#
_entry.id   AF-A0A9E1RRU7-F1
#
_cell.length_a   1.000
_cell.length_b   1.000
_cell.length_c   1.000
_cell.angle_alpha   90.00
_cell.angle_beta   90.00
_cell.angle_gamma   90.00
#
_symmetry.space_group_name_H-M   'P 1'
#
loop_
_entity.id
_entity.type
_entity.pdbx_description
1 polymer ?
#
loop_
_entity_poly.entity_id
_entity_poly.type
_entity_poly.pdbx_seq_one_letter_code
_entity_poly.pdbx_strand_id
1 'polypeptide(L)'
;MVKPPPPPPPRSNEPGEGRFQRSDPRWSRLLLWLAMFAVLALFFLPSISPDNSGDQITFDDVLVQVQDSKVAELEINNLTGEIDGFYKATATELAEDPEARGEPFNSKGPLELSDADRSILASDPELELTF
;
A
#
# COMPACT_ATOMS: atom_id res chain seq x y z
N MET A 1 17.77 -40.88 77.13
CA MET A 1 17.46 -40.73 75.70
C MET A 1 16.19 -39.90 75.58
N VAL A 2 16.26 -38.68 75.06
CA VAL A 2 15.07 -37.83 74.84
C VAL A 2 14.92 -37.62 73.34
N LYS A 3 13.77 -38.01 72.79
CA LYS A 3 13.46 -37.94 71.35
C LYS A 3 13.03 -36.50 71.00
N PRO A 4 13.56 -35.87 69.93
CA PRO A 4 13.18 -34.50 69.58
C PRO A 4 11.71 -34.40 69.14
N PRO A 5 11.06 -33.24 69.34
CA PRO A 5 9.64 -33.07 69.03
C PRO A 5 9.37 -33.11 67.52
N PRO A 6 8.17 -33.57 67.10
CA PRO A 6 7.82 -33.70 65.70
C PRO A 6 7.69 -32.32 65.01
N PRO A 7 8.04 -32.23 63.72
CA PRO A 7 7.91 -30.99 62.95
C PRO A 7 6.44 -30.60 62.71
N PRO A 8 6.13 -29.31 62.57
CA PRO A 8 4.78 -28.82 62.32
C PRO A 8 4.25 -29.22 60.93
N PRO A 9 2.92 -29.37 60.77
CA PRO A 9 2.31 -29.79 59.51
C PRO A 9 2.46 -28.72 58.41
N PRO A 10 2.55 -29.13 57.13
CA PRO A 10 2.64 -28.20 56.02
C PRO A 10 1.33 -27.42 55.86
N ARG A 11 1.45 -26.09 55.69
CA ARG A 11 0.31 -25.21 55.36
C ARG A 11 -0.16 -25.53 53.93
N SER A 12 -1.41 -25.93 53.80
CA SER A 12 -2.10 -26.03 52.51
C SER A 12 -2.34 -24.61 51.97
N ASN A 13 -1.66 -24.26 50.88
CA ASN A 13 -2.01 -23.09 50.08
C ASN A 13 -3.02 -23.54 49.03
N GLU A 14 -4.31 -23.35 49.29
CA GLU A 14 -5.33 -23.40 48.24
C GLU A 14 -5.07 -22.29 47.20
N PRO A 15 -5.21 -22.57 45.89
CA PRO A 15 -5.02 -21.57 44.85
C PRO A 15 -6.30 -20.74 44.69
N GLY A 16 -6.27 -19.51 45.19
CA GLY A 16 -7.34 -18.54 44.96
C GLY A 16 -7.51 -18.23 43.48
N GLU A 17 -8.76 -18.34 43.02
CA GLU A 17 -9.27 -17.86 41.75
C GLU A 17 -8.93 -16.39 41.49
N GLY A 18 -8.84 -16.03 40.21
CA GLY A 18 -9.01 -14.64 39.77
C GLY A 18 -7.73 -13.85 39.53
N ARG A 19 -6.90 -14.29 38.58
CA ARG A 19 -6.07 -13.35 37.80
C ARG A 19 -6.12 -13.77 36.35
N PHE A 20 -6.75 -12.94 35.54
CA PHE A 20 -6.62 -12.88 34.09
C PHE A 20 -5.34 -13.59 33.65
N GLN A 21 -5.47 -14.64 32.82
CA GLN A 21 -4.34 -15.21 32.09
C GLN A 21 -3.51 -14.02 31.63
N ARG A 22 -2.31 -13.86 32.22
CA ARG A 22 -1.36 -12.86 31.74
C ARG A 22 -1.09 -13.30 30.32
N SER A 23 -1.78 -12.67 29.36
CA SER A 23 -1.54 -12.86 27.94
C SER A 23 -0.04 -12.70 27.76
N ASP A 24 0.61 -13.80 27.39
CA ASP A 24 2.06 -13.90 27.34
C ASP A 24 2.61 -12.62 26.70
N PRO A 25 3.51 -11.85 27.37
CA PRO A 25 3.95 -10.53 26.91
C PRO A 25 4.48 -10.53 25.47
N ARG A 26 4.87 -11.71 24.97
CA ARG A 26 5.38 -11.96 23.62
C ARG A 26 4.29 -11.80 22.54
N TRP A 27 3.06 -12.23 22.81
CA TRP A 27 1.94 -12.11 21.87
C TRP A 27 1.39 -10.68 21.82
N SER A 28 1.35 -9.99 22.97
CA SER A 28 1.01 -8.56 23.03
C SER A 28 2.01 -7.70 22.25
N ARG A 29 3.31 -8.02 22.36
CA ARG A 29 4.35 -7.34 21.58
C ARG A 29 4.21 -7.61 20.08
N LEU A 30 3.92 -8.84 19.67
CA LEU A 30 3.70 -9.17 18.25
C LEU A 30 2.54 -8.36 17.66
N LEU A 31 1.41 -8.28 18.38
CA LEU A 31 0.26 -7.48 17.96
C LEU A 31 0.58 -5.98 17.91
N LEU A 32 1.38 -5.47 18.86
CA LEU A 32 1.85 -4.09 18.85
C LEU A 32 2.74 -3.81 17.62
N TRP A 33 3.64 -4.73 17.29
CA TRP A 33 4.48 -4.64 16.08
C TRP A 33 3.63 -4.68 14.81
N LEU A 34 2.65 -5.58 14.72
CA LEU A 34 1.72 -5.63 13.59
C LEU A 34 0.91 -4.35 13.44
N ALA A 35 0.39 -3.80 14.54
CA ALA A 35 -0.33 -2.53 14.52
C ALA A 35 0.57 -1.37 14.09
N MET A 36 1.83 -1.34 14.57
CA MET A 36 2.81 -0.33 14.17
C MET A 36 3.15 -0.43 12.68
N PHE A 37 3.37 -1.64 12.16
CA PHE A 37 3.59 -1.87 10.74
C PHE A 37 2.38 -1.54 9.89
N ALA A 38 1.15 -1.83 10.37
CA ALA A 38 -0.07 -1.46 9.67
C ALA A 38 -0.25 0.06 9.57
N VAL A 39 0.07 0.80 10.65
CA VAL A 39 0.06 2.27 10.62
C VAL A 39 1.14 2.78 9.67
N LEU A 40 2.37 2.25 9.73
CA LEU A 40 3.42 2.62 8.78
C LEU A 40 2.98 2.33 7.33
N ALA A 41 2.41 1.16 7.07
CA ALA A 41 1.93 0.80 5.73
C ALA A 41 0.91 1.81 5.21
N LEU A 42 0.06 2.40 6.05
CA LEU A 42 -0.87 3.46 5.64
C LEU A 42 -0.17 4.72 5.10
N PHE A 43 1.03 5.04 5.58
CA PHE A 43 1.83 6.18 5.12
C PHE A 43 2.78 5.83 3.97
N PHE A 44 3.19 4.56 3.87
CA PHE A 44 4.11 4.09 2.83
C PHE A 44 3.41 3.48 1.61
N LEU A 45 2.12 3.13 1.70
CA LEU A 45 1.28 2.70 0.57
C LEU A 45 1.29 3.71 -0.59
N PRO A 46 1.11 5.03 -0.37
CA PRO A 46 1.19 6.02 -1.44
C PRO A 46 2.59 6.17 -2.05
N SER A 47 3.63 5.74 -1.34
CA SER A 47 5.03 5.82 -1.79
C SER A 47 5.53 4.54 -2.46
N ILE A 48 4.70 3.49 -2.52
CA ILE A 48 4.95 2.28 -3.31
C ILE A 48 4.38 2.46 -4.72
N SER A 49 3.87 3.64 -5.09
CA SER A 49 3.86 4.00 -6.52
C SER A 49 5.30 3.85 -6.99
N PRO A 50 5.60 2.89 -7.90
CA PRO A 50 6.95 2.65 -8.37
C PRO A 50 7.53 4.01 -8.76
N ASP A 51 8.79 4.27 -8.41
CA ASP A 51 9.54 5.33 -9.04
C ASP A 51 9.42 5.11 -10.55
N ASN A 52 8.49 5.84 -11.17
CA ASN A 52 8.26 5.85 -12.60
C ASN A 52 9.43 6.64 -13.18
N SER A 53 10.61 6.02 -13.17
CA SER A 53 11.78 6.42 -13.94
C SER A 53 11.55 6.15 -15.45
N GLY A 54 10.29 6.28 -15.88
CA GLY A 54 9.84 6.14 -17.24
C GLY A 54 10.24 7.35 -18.07
N ASP A 55 10.06 7.23 -19.39
CA ASP A 55 10.41 8.30 -20.30
C ASP A 55 9.61 9.57 -19.99
N GLN A 56 10.31 10.71 -19.97
CA GLN A 56 9.67 12.00 -19.74
C GLN A 56 9.08 12.52 -21.05
N ILE A 57 7.75 12.58 -21.12
CA ILE A 57 6.99 13.03 -22.28
C ILE A 57 6.23 14.33 -21.98
N THR A 58 5.83 15.05 -23.03
CA THR A 58 5.04 16.29 -22.85
C THR A 58 3.60 15.97 -22.50
N PHE A 59 2.91 16.91 -21.86
CA PHE A 59 1.49 16.73 -21.52
C PHE A 59 0.62 16.58 -22.77
N ASP A 60 0.94 17.29 -23.84
CA ASP A 60 0.25 17.16 -25.13
C ASP A 60 0.41 15.75 -25.70
N ASP A 61 1.60 15.15 -25.56
CA ASP A 61 1.82 13.76 -25.96
C ASP A 61 0.98 12.80 -25.12
N VAL A 62 0.86 13.02 -23.80
CA VAL A 62 -0.02 12.21 -22.94
C VAL A 62 -1.45 12.23 -23.47
N LEU A 63 -2.00 13.41 -23.78
CA LEU A 63 -3.36 13.54 -24.30
C LEU A 63 -3.55 12.79 -25.62
N VAL A 64 -2.55 12.83 -26.52
CA VAL A 64 -2.58 12.07 -27.78
C VAL A 64 -2.54 10.56 -27.51
N GLN A 65 -1.70 10.09 -26.60
CA GLN A 65 -1.59 8.66 -26.29
C GLN A 65 -2.86 8.12 -25.60
N VAL A 66 -3.52 8.94 -24.77
CA VAL A 66 -4.83 8.63 -24.17
C VAL A 66 -5.90 8.55 -25.25
N GLN A 67 -5.92 9.50 -26.19
CA GLN A 67 -6.87 9.48 -27.32
C GLN A 67 -6.65 8.27 -28.24
N ASP A 68 -5.42 7.80 -28.37
CA ASP A 68 -5.05 6.59 -29.10
C ASP A 68 -5.32 5.29 -28.32
N SER A 69 -5.86 5.37 -27.09
CA SER A 69 -6.12 4.23 -26.19
C SER A 69 -4.88 3.38 -25.90
N LYS A 70 -3.71 4.02 -25.82
CA LYS A 70 -2.42 3.35 -25.52
C LYS A 70 -2.03 3.43 -24.06
N VAL A 71 -2.67 4.30 -23.28
CA VAL A 71 -2.43 4.45 -21.85
C VAL A 71 -3.36 3.50 -21.09
N ALA A 72 -2.83 2.79 -20.10
CA ALA A 72 -3.61 1.90 -19.22
C ALA A 72 -3.99 2.62 -17.92
N GLU A 73 -3.03 3.33 -17.32
CA GLU A 73 -3.17 3.95 -16.02
C GLU A 73 -2.53 5.34 -16.03
N LEU A 74 -3.18 6.29 -15.37
CA LEU A 74 -2.72 7.67 -15.25
C LEU A 74 -3.02 8.22 -13.85
N GLU A 75 -1.98 8.67 -13.17
CA GLU A 75 -2.02 9.33 -11.87
C GLU A 75 -1.63 10.80 -12.05
N ILE A 76 -2.50 11.72 -11.60
CA ILE A 76 -2.29 13.16 -11.75
C ILE A 76 -2.20 13.82 -10.37
N ASN A 77 -1.02 14.37 -10.04
CA ASN A 77 -0.82 15.10 -8.81
C ASN A 77 -1.29 16.56 -8.95
N ASN A 78 -2.45 16.88 -8.39
CA ASN A 78 -3.04 18.22 -8.43
C ASN A 78 -2.24 19.31 -7.67
N LEU A 79 -1.26 18.93 -6.85
CA LEU A 79 -0.43 19.88 -6.09
C LEU A 79 0.84 20.28 -6.85
N THR A 80 1.43 19.35 -7.60
CA THR A 80 2.71 19.57 -8.30
C THR A 80 2.55 19.67 -9.82
N GLY A 81 1.43 19.19 -10.37
CA GLY A 81 1.21 19.05 -11.81
C GLY A 81 1.99 17.88 -12.42
N GLU A 82 2.56 17.01 -11.58
CA GLU A 82 3.25 15.80 -12.04
C GLU A 82 2.21 14.75 -12.42
N ILE A 83 2.50 14.07 -13.52
CA ILE A 83 1.64 13.06 -14.11
C ILE A 83 2.50 11.83 -14.32
N ASP A 84 2.07 10.72 -13.74
CA ASP A 84 2.73 9.44 -13.84
C ASP A 84 1.75 8.47 -14.51
N GLY A 85 2.25 7.60 -15.37
CA GLY A 85 1.36 6.67 -16.07
C GLY A 85 2.07 5.45 -16.62
N PHE A 86 1.26 4.50 -17.06
CA PHE A 86 1.71 3.26 -17.69
C PHE A 86 1.02 3.07 -19.02
N TYR A 87 1.78 2.63 -20.03
CA TYR A 87 1.20 2.19 -21.29
C TYR A 87 0.49 0.84 -21.13
N LYS A 88 -0.40 0.51 -22.07
CA LYS A 88 -0.97 -0.84 -22.18
C LYS A 88 0.15 -1.83 -22.46
N ALA A 89 0.16 -2.93 -21.71
CA ALA A 89 1.15 -3.98 -21.91
C ALA A 89 1.02 -4.60 -23.31
N THR A 90 2.16 -5.03 -23.84
CA THR A 90 2.21 -5.69 -25.13
C THR A 90 1.64 -7.09 -25.04
N ALA A 91 1.21 -7.66 -26.17
CA ALA A 91 0.66 -9.02 -26.21
C ALA A 91 1.66 -10.09 -25.68
N THR A 92 2.96 -9.81 -25.74
CA THR A 92 4.00 -10.68 -25.18
C THR A 92 4.02 -10.61 -23.66
N GLU A 93 3.92 -9.42 -23.07
CA GLU A 93 3.89 -9.22 -21.62
C GLU A 93 2.60 -9.80 -21.01
N LEU A 94 1.44 -9.57 -21.64
CA LEU A 94 0.17 -10.18 -21.22
C LEU A 94 0.18 -11.71 -21.27
N ALA A 95 1.02 -12.30 -22.13
CA ALA A 95 1.14 -13.75 -22.22
C ALA A 95 1.94 -14.35 -21.06
N GLU A 96 2.83 -13.57 -20.44
CA GLU A 96 3.59 -13.97 -19.25
C GLU A 96 2.84 -13.65 -17.96
N ASP A 97 2.23 -12.46 -17.90
CA ASP A 97 1.42 -12.00 -16.78
C ASP A 97 0.15 -11.28 -17.30
N PRO A 98 -1.06 -11.83 -17.09
CA PRO A 98 -2.29 -11.22 -17.60
C PRO A 98 -2.64 -9.87 -16.96
N GLU A 99 -1.98 -9.51 -15.85
CA GLU A 99 -2.12 -8.21 -15.18
C GLU A 99 -0.89 -7.31 -15.40
N ALA A 100 0.00 -7.68 -16.34
CA ALA A 100 1.16 -6.87 -16.69
C ALA A 100 0.73 -5.47 -17.14
N ARG A 101 1.44 -4.46 -16.63
CA ARG A 101 1.40 -3.08 -17.14
C ARG A 101 2.55 -2.88 -18.11
N GLY A 102 2.35 -2.03 -19.10
CA GLY A 102 3.39 -1.68 -20.06
C GLY A 102 4.42 -0.72 -19.45
N GLU A 103 5.24 -0.14 -20.33
CA GLU A 103 6.30 0.77 -19.91
C GLU A 103 5.75 2.00 -19.14
N PRO A 104 6.44 2.44 -18.06
CA PRO A 104 6.08 3.66 -17.36
C PRO A 104 6.49 4.91 -18.14
N PHE A 105 5.79 6.01 -17.91
CA PHE A 105 6.16 7.34 -18.38
C PHE A 105 5.85 8.41 -17.34
N ASN A 106 6.53 9.55 -17.46
CA ASN A 106 6.31 10.73 -16.62
C ASN A 106 6.01 11.96 -17.48
N SER A 107 5.18 12.85 -16.99
CA SER A 107 4.91 14.14 -17.61
C SER A 107 4.68 15.23 -16.56
N LYS A 108 4.77 16.48 -17.03
CA LYS A 108 4.39 17.66 -16.24
C LYS A 108 3.28 18.41 -16.97
N GLY A 109 2.10 18.34 -16.40
CA GLY A 109 0.91 19.02 -16.88
C GLY A 109 0.60 20.31 -16.11
N PRO A 110 -0.46 21.02 -16.52
CA PRO A 110 -0.98 22.15 -15.78
C PRO A 110 -1.57 21.71 -14.42
N LEU A 111 -1.37 22.53 -13.39
CA LEU A 111 -1.98 22.31 -12.05
C LEU A 111 -3.51 22.29 -12.11
N GLU A 112 -4.09 23.05 -13.03
CA GLU A 112 -5.52 23.05 -13.29
C GLU A 112 -5.76 22.50 -14.69
N LEU A 113 -6.29 21.28 -14.77
CA LEU A 113 -6.75 20.68 -16.01
C LEU A 113 -7.94 21.46 -16.56
N SER A 114 -7.88 21.84 -17.83
CA SER A 114 -9.00 22.46 -18.52
C SER A 114 -10.16 21.47 -18.71
N ASP A 115 -11.39 21.97 -18.86
CA ASP A 115 -12.55 21.10 -19.10
C ASP A 115 -12.41 20.26 -20.39
N ALA A 116 -11.68 20.79 -21.39
CA ALA A 116 -11.39 20.08 -22.63
C ALA A 116 -10.46 18.87 -22.38
N ASP A 117 -9.40 19.06 -21.60
CA ASP A 117 -8.44 17.99 -21.29
C ASP A 117 -9.10 16.91 -20.44
N ARG A 118 -9.93 17.30 -19.46
CA ARG A 118 -10.73 16.36 -18.66
C ARG A 118 -11.66 15.51 -19.53
N SER A 119 -12.23 16.11 -20.57
CA SER A 119 -13.07 15.37 -21.53
C SER A 119 -12.27 14.36 -22.35
N ILE A 120 -11.01 14.65 -22.67
CA ILE A 120 -10.12 13.72 -23.39
C ILE A 120 -9.74 12.56 -22.44
N LEU A 121 -9.36 12.86 -21.21
CA LEU A 121 -9.03 11.86 -20.20
C LEU A 121 -10.22 10.94 -19.88
N ALA A 122 -11.44 11.49 -19.86
CA ALA A 122 -12.68 10.73 -19.65
C ALA A 122 -13.19 10.01 -20.92
N SER A 123 -12.53 10.18 -22.07
CA SER A 123 -12.99 9.57 -23.33
C SER A 123 -12.68 8.08 -23.43
N ASP A 124 -11.64 7.61 -22.73
CA ASP A 124 -11.28 6.20 -22.66
C ASP A 124 -11.87 5.58 -21.36
N PRO A 125 -12.88 4.71 -21.45
CA PRO A 125 -13.48 4.07 -20.29
C PRO A 125 -12.61 2.95 -19.67
N GLU A 126 -11.56 2.52 -20.37
CA GLU A 126 -10.60 1.52 -19.88
C GLU A 126 -9.42 2.17 -19.13
N LEU A 127 -9.29 3.49 -19.21
CA LEU A 127 -8.23 4.23 -18.51
C LEU A 127 -8.52 4.29 -17.01
N GLU A 128 -7.58 3.80 -16.21
CA GLU A 128 -7.60 4.00 -14.76
C GLU A 128 -7.01 5.38 -14.43
N LEU A 129 -7.88 6.32 -14.02
CA LEU A 129 -7.50 7.70 -13.72
C LEU A 129 -7.61 8.01 -12.23
N THR A 130 -6.49 8.45 -11.63
CA THR A 130 -6.38 8.83 -10.21
C THR A 130 -5.85 10.27 -10.05
N PHE A 131 -6.25 10.95 -8.98
CA PHE A 131 -6.04 12.39 -8.72
C PHE A 131 -5.54 12.68 -7.29
#